data_AF-A0A8B9A0S1-F1
#
_entry.id   AF-A0A8B9A0S1-F1
#
_cell.length_a   1.000
_cell.length_b   1.000
_cell.length_c   1.000
_cell.angle_alpha   90.00
_cell.angle_beta   90.00
_cell.angle_gamma   90.00
#
_symmetry.space_group_name_H-M   'P 1'
#
loop_
_entity.id
_entity.type
_entity.pdbx_description
1 polymer ?
#
loop_
_entity_poly.entity_id
_entity_poly.type
_entity_poly.pdbx_seq_one_letter_code
_entity_poly.pdbx_strand_id
1 'polypeptide(L)'
;MQGGSTGIVYGGLKYQARCIADVKADPDHTSFLAGTLSLREENEVHLIRLSPSGTELVCEGLFYHPSEIWDLKSCPFDPRIFSTVFTSGKSNRSSYSNCVTSFYRDSIWT
;
A
#
# COMPACT_ATOMS: atom_id res chain seq x y z
N MET A 1 -0.22 30.37 17.20
CA MET A 1 -0.09 28.93 17.54
C MET A 1 0.44 28.22 16.31
N GLN A 2 1.75 28.01 16.21
CA GLN A 2 2.37 27.41 15.02
C GLN A 2 3.47 26.45 15.47
N GLY A 3 3.05 25.30 16.02
CA GLY A 3 3.92 24.14 16.18
C GLY A 3 3.75 23.25 14.96
N GLY A 4 4.32 23.67 13.83
CA GLY A 4 4.35 22.83 12.63
C GLY A 4 5.27 21.65 12.88
N SER A 5 4.77 20.43 12.73
CA SER A 5 5.61 19.22 12.81
C SER A 5 6.75 19.32 11.79
N THR A 6 8.00 19.17 12.22
CA THR A 6 9.19 19.08 11.35
C THR A 6 9.33 17.71 10.68
N GLY A 7 8.23 16.94 10.59
CA GLY A 7 8.23 15.58 10.08
C GLY A 7 8.16 15.52 8.56
N ILE A 8 8.61 14.40 8.00
CA ILE A 8 8.49 14.10 6.57
C ILE A 8 7.09 13.58 6.31
N VAL A 9 6.34 14.22 5.41
CA VAL A 9 4.95 13.89 5.12
C VAL A 9 4.83 13.38 3.69
N TYR A 10 4.17 12.24 3.52
CA TYR A 10 3.76 11.76 2.20
C TYR A 10 2.33 12.24 1.89
N GLY A 11 2.21 13.24 1.01
CA GLY A 11 0.92 13.77 0.55
C GLY A 11 0.40 13.15 -0.75
N GLY A 12 1.07 12.12 -1.29
CA GLY A 12 0.80 11.57 -2.61
C GLY A 12 -0.37 10.58 -2.69
N LEU A 13 -1.06 10.31 -1.58
CA LEU A 13 -2.20 9.42 -1.56
C LEU A 13 -3.44 10.10 -2.15
N LYS A 14 -4.01 9.50 -3.19
CA LYS A 14 -5.27 9.97 -3.80
C LYS A 14 -6.45 9.86 -2.83
N TYR A 15 -6.45 8.82 -2.00
CA TYR A 15 -7.45 8.55 -0.97
C TYR A 15 -6.79 8.26 0.38
N GLN A 16 -7.52 8.39 1.48
CA GLN A 16 -6.98 8.11 2.81
C GLN A 16 -6.42 6.68 2.89
N ALA A 17 -5.18 6.55 3.40
CA ALA A 17 -4.62 5.24 3.71
C ALA A 17 -5.37 4.60 4.86
N ARG A 18 -5.64 3.30 4.73
CA ARG A 18 -6.20 2.48 5.80
C ARG A 18 -5.13 1.67 6.52
N CYS A 19 -4.22 1.08 5.76
CA CYS A 19 -3.19 0.18 6.25
C CYS A 19 -1.82 0.59 5.71
N ILE A 20 -0.80 0.30 6.51
CA ILE A 20 0.61 0.52 6.18
C ILE A 20 1.42 -0.69 6.65
N ALA A 21 2.44 -1.07 5.89
CA ALA A 21 3.44 -2.05 6.30
C ALA A 21 4.84 -1.62 5.86
N ASP A 22 5.85 -2.05 6.60
CA ASP A 22 7.25 -1.99 6.20
C ASP A 22 7.53 -2.98 5.05
N VAL A 23 8.57 -2.71 4.24
CA VAL A 23 9.07 -3.66 3.23
C VAL A 23 10.27 -4.40 3.79
N LYS A 24 10.03 -5.54 4.44
CA LYS A 24 11.06 -6.27 5.21
C LYS A 24 12.23 -6.81 4.39
N ALA A 25 11.95 -7.21 3.15
CA ALA A 25 12.93 -7.84 2.28
C ALA A 25 13.84 -6.83 1.54
N ASP A 26 13.79 -5.55 1.91
CA ASP A 26 14.62 -4.47 1.35
C ASP A 26 15.37 -3.73 2.49
N PRO A 27 16.36 -4.38 3.12
CA PRO A 27 17.03 -3.82 4.31
C PRO A 27 17.88 -2.58 4.01
N ASP A 28 18.22 -2.35 2.75
CA ASP A 28 19.05 -1.22 2.33
C ASP A 28 18.26 0.08 2.22
N HIS A 29 16.94 0.02 2.21
CA HIS A 29 16.06 1.18 2.07
C HIS A 29 14.98 1.22 3.15
N THR A 30 14.61 2.43 3.57
CA THR A 30 13.40 2.61 4.39
C THR A 30 12.19 2.75 3.46
N SER A 31 11.50 1.65 3.23
CA SER A 31 10.36 1.56 2.32
C SER A 31 9.09 1.06 3.03
N PHE A 32 7.94 1.58 2.60
CA PHE A 32 6.63 1.25 3.15
C PHE A 32 5.62 0.99 2.03
N LEU A 33 4.68 0.08 2.27
CA LEU A 33 3.49 -0.09 1.46
C LEU A 33 2.31 0.58 2.16
N ALA A 34 1.55 1.41 1.46
CA ALA A 34 0.34 2.06 1.97
C ALA A 34 -0.86 1.72 1.09
N GLY A 35 -1.89 1.10 1.67
CA GLY A 35 -3.12 0.74 0.96
C GLY A 35 -4.23 1.74 1.25
N THR A 36 -4.93 2.17 0.20
CA THR A 36 -6.08 3.07 0.35
C THR A 36 -7.38 2.33 0.67
N LEU A 37 -8.37 3.09 1.15
CA LEU A 37 -9.75 2.63 1.17
C LEU A 37 -10.70 3.67 0.55
N SER A 38 -11.39 3.24 -0.49
CA SER A 38 -12.52 3.89 -1.14
C SER A 38 -13.61 2.84 -1.38
N LEU A 39 -14.86 3.22 -1.08
CA LEU A 39 -16.05 2.38 -1.31
C LEU A 39 -16.60 2.51 -2.74
N ARG A 40 -16.19 3.56 -3.47
CA ARG A 40 -16.77 3.96 -4.76
C ARG A 40 -15.78 3.88 -5.90
N GLU A 41 -14.51 4.10 -5.60
CA GLU A 41 -13.44 4.22 -6.58
C GLU A 41 -12.49 3.03 -6.44
N GLU A 42 -11.70 2.79 -7.49
CA GLU A 42 -10.62 1.82 -7.44
C GLU A 42 -9.58 2.23 -6.38
N ASN A 43 -9.14 1.25 -5.59
CA ASN A 43 -8.16 1.44 -4.54
C ASN A 43 -6.74 1.28 -5.10
N GLU A 44 -5.76 1.77 -4.35
CA GLU A 44 -4.36 1.77 -4.75
C GLU A 44 -3.49 1.32 -3.58
N VAL A 45 -2.42 0.59 -3.90
CA VAL A 45 -1.29 0.36 -2.99
C VAL A 45 -0.12 1.18 -3.49
N HIS A 46 0.36 2.08 -2.66
CA HIS A 46 1.56 2.86 -2.92
C HIS A 46 2.77 2.19 -2.28
N LEU A 47 3.84 2.06 -3.04
CA LEU A 47 5.15 1.80 -2.49
C LEU A 47 5.88 3.12 -2.32
N ILE A 48 6.15 3.46 -1.07
CA ILE A 48 6.73 4.72 -0.65
C ILE A 48 8.14 4.43 -0.16
N ARG A 49 9.12 5.21 -0.61
CA ARG A 49 10.50 5.11 -0.13
C ARG A 49 10.97 6.43 0.42
N LEU A 50 11.73 6.39 1.51
CA LEU A 50 12.49 7.54 1.99
C LEU A 50 13.65 7.81 1.03
N SER A 51 13.74 9.03 0.53
CA SER A 51 14.87 9.50 -0.28
C SER A 51 16.22 9.20 0.39
N PRO A 52 17.30 8.96 -0.38
CA PRO A 52 18.63 8.75 0.20
C PRO A 52 19.13 9.91 1.08
N SER A 53 18.65 11.14 0.82
CA SER A 53 18.95 12.32 1.64
C SER A 53 18.18 12.34 2.97
N GLY A 54 17.16 11.49 3.13
CA GLY A 54 16.33 11.43 4.33
C GLY A 54 15.42 12.64 4.51
N THR A 55 15.06 13.35 3.44
CA THR A 55 14.31 14.62 3.52
C THR A 55 12.89 14.53 2.97
N GLU A 56 12.65 13.60 2.06
CA GLU A 56 11.35 13.42 1.39
C GLU A 56 10.98 11.95 1.23
N LEU A 57 9.68 11.69 1.11
CA LEU A 57 9.11 10.39 0.77
C LEU A 57 8.67 10.41 -0.69
N VAL A 58 9.17 9.46 -1.48
CA VAL A 58 8.87 9.34 -2.92
C VAL A 58 7.98 8.13 -3.19
N CYS A 59 7.13 8.26 -4.21
CA CYS A 59 6.34 7.12 -4.71
C CYS A 59 7.18 6.33 -5.72
N GLU A 60 7.56 5.10 -5.39
CA GLU A 60 8.31 4.21 -6.29
C GLU A 60 7.44 3.20 -7.02
N GLY A 61 6.20 3.01 -6.59
CA GLY A 61 5.29 2.07 -7.21
C GLY A 61 3.85 2.37 -6.85
N LEU A 62 2.96 2.12 -7.81
CA LEU A 62 1.52 2.28 -7.68
C LEU A 62 0.84 1.02 -8.23
N PHE A 63 0.05 0.34 -7.41
CA PHE A 63 -0.66 -0.88 -7.79
C PHE A 63 -2.16 -0.68 -7.62
N TYR A 64 -2.92 -0.80 -8.70
CA TYR A 64 -4.37 -0.72 -8.66
C TYR A 64 -4.98 -1.96 -7.99
N HIS A 65 -6.04 -1.74 -7.22
CA HIS A 65 -6.70 -2.74 -6.43
C HIS A 65 -8.23 -2.58 -6.54
N PRO A 66 -8.97 -3.59 -7.02
CA PRO A 66 -10.38 -3.45 -7.39
C PRO A 66 -11.35 -3.33 -6.20
N SER A 67 -10.87 -3.57 -4.98
CA SER A 67 -11.69 -3.70 -3.77
C SER A 67 -11.11 -2.94 -2.58
N GLU A 68 -11.92 -2.73 -1.54
CA GLU A 68 -11.47 -2.13 -0.28
C GLU A 68 -10.37 -2.98 0.38
N ILE A 69 -9.22 -2.38 0.61
CA ILE A 69 -8.08 -3.02 1.27
C ILE A 69 -8.30 -2.90 2.78
N TRP A 70 -8.26 -4.03 3.49
CA TRP A 70 -8.45 -4.13 4.94
C TRP A 70 -7.12 -4.30 5.67
N ASP A 71 -6.20 -5.09 5.10
CA ASP A 71 -4.83 -5.23 5.59
C ASP A 71 -3.88 -5.50 4.42
N LEU A 72 -2.59 -5.26 4.63
CA LEU A 72 -1.53 -5.65 3.70
C LEU A 72 -0.28 -6.09 4.46
N LYS A 73 0.52 -6.95 3.85
CA LYS A 73 1.80 -7.43 4.39
C LYS A 73 2.83 -7.60 3.27
N SER A 74 4.06 -7.15 3.49
CA SER A 74 5.18 -7.45 2.60
C SER A 74 5.66 -8.88 2.79
N CYS A 75 6.14 -9.53 1.73
CA CYS A 75 6.91 -10.75 1.86
C CYS A 75 8.24 -10.47 2.59
N PRO A 76 8.63 -11.30 3.58
CA PRO A 76 9.89 -11.11 4.30
C PRO A 76 11.13 -11.55 3.52
N PHE A 77 10.98 -12.21 2.36
CA PHE A 77 12.09 -12.77 1.59
C PHE A 77 12.23 -12.21 0.17
N ASP A 78 11.18 -11.58 -0.38
CA ASP A 78 11.23 -10.96 -1.71
C ASP A 78 10.52 -9.59 -1.66
N PRO A 79 11.24 -8.47 -1.89
CA PRO A 79 10.67 -7.13 -1.78
C PRO A 79 9.68 -6.80 -2.91
N ARG A 80 9.54 -7.68 -3.90
CA ARG A 80 8.61 -7.54 -5.02
C ARG A 80 7.25 -8.15 -4.74
N ILE A 81 7.10 -8.88 -3.63
CA ILE A 81 5.88 -9.61 -3.29
C ILE A 81 5.24 -8.98 -2.06
N PHE A 82 3.95 -8.70 -2.16
CA PHE A 82 3.12 -8.37 -1.02
C PHE A 82 1.73 -8.99 -1.18
N SER A 83 1.04 -9.12 -0.05
CA SER A 83 -0.35 -9.57 -0.01
C SER A 83 -1.28 -8.48 0.51
N THR A 84 -2.51 -8.48 0.01
CA THR A 84 -3.62 -7.70 0.56
C THR A 84 -4.70 -8.62 1.11
N VAL A 85 -5.45 -8.14 2.08
CA VAL A 85 -6.74 -8.69 2.51
C VAL A 85 -7.79 -7.70 2.06
N PHE A 86 -8.79 -8.16 1.31
CA PHE A 86 -9.85 -7.29 0.80
C PHE A 86 -11.23 -7.93 0.86
N THR A 87 -12.27 -7.11 0.80
CA THR A 87 -13.66 -7.61 0.65
C THR A 87 -14.10 -7.48 -0.80
N SER A 88 -14.77 -8.51 -1.32
CA SER A 88 -15.36 -8.49 -2.66
C SER A 88 -16.87 -8.32 -2.54
N GLY A 89 -17.41 -7.22 -3.06
CA GLY A 89 -18.84 -6.91 -3.04
C GLY A 89 -19.72 -7.85 -3.89
N LYS A 90 -19.19 -8.94 -4.44
CA LYS A 90 -19.89 -9.86 -5.35
C LYS A 90 -20.79 -10.90 -4.68
N SER A 91 -21.10 -10.78 -3.37
CA SER A 91 -21.99 -11.72 -2.68
C SER A 91 -23.04 -11.03 -1.82
N ASN A 92 -24.32 -11.20 -2.17
CA ASN A 92 -25.50 -10.89 -1.33
C ASN A 92 -25.63 -11.82 -0.10
N ARG A 93 -24.54 -12.48 0.30
CA ARG A 93 -24.33 -13.16 1.56
C ARG A 93 -23.00 -12.70 2.10
N SER A 94 -22.97 -12.19 3.32
CA SER A 94 -21.77 -11.75 4.04
C SER A 94 -20.76 -12.90 4.17
N SER A 95 -19.98 -13.12 3.12
CA SER A 95 -18.83 -14.00 3.12
C SER A 95 -17.61 -13.09 3.15
N TYR A 96 -16.95 -13.02 4.31
CA TYR A 96 -15.61 -12.46 4.43
C TYR A 96 -14.66 -13.36 3.65
N SER A 97 -14.58 -13.16 2.34
CA SER A 97 -13.59 -13.83 1.52
C SER A 97 -12.28 -13.07 1.72
N ASN A 98 -11.43 -13.56 2.63
CA ASN A 98 -10.06 -13.11 2.74
C ASN A 98 -9.31 -13.58 1.49
N CYS A 99 -9.48 -12.88 0.37
CA CYS A 99 -8.71 -13.12 -0.83
C CYS A 99 -7.33 -12.52 -0.62
N VAL A 100 -6.32 -13.39 -0.52
CA VAL A 100 -4.91 -13.01 -0.53
C VAL A 100 -4.50 -12.90 -1.99
N THR A 101 -4.33 -11.68 -2.50
CA THR A 101 -3.73 -11.47 -3.82
C THR A 101 -2.26 -11.17 -3.65
N SER A 102 -1.39 -12.00 -4.23
CA SER A 102 0.04 -11.73 -4.33
C SER A 102 0.28 -10.82 -5.54
N PHE A 103 0.78 -9.61 -5.31
CA PHE A 103 1.20 -8.72 -6.39
C PHE A 103 2.70 -8.91 -6.64
N TYR A 104 3.09 -9.04 -7.91
CA TYR A 104 4.49 -9.10 -8.33
C TYR A 104 4.85 -7.77 -9.01
N ARG A 105 5.91 -7.09 -8.55
CA ARG A 105 6.32 -5.77 -9.09
C ARG A 105 6.59 -5.77 -10.61
N ASP A 106 6.87 -6.92 -11.23
CA ASP A 106 7.12 -7.04 -12.68
C ASP A 106 5.86 -7.39 -13.50
N SER A 107 4.70 -7.57 -12.86
CA SER A 107 3.44 -7.83 -13.57
C SER A 107 2.74 -6.51 -13.90
N ILE A 108 3.10 -5.96 -15.07
CA ILE A 108 2.19 -5.12 -15.85
C ILE A 108 0.94 -5.98 -16.09
N TRP A 109 -0.16 -5.71 -15.38
CA TRP A 109 -1.42 -6.41 -15.62
C TRP A 109 -2.10 -5.81 -16.86
N THR A 110 -2.19 -6.62 -17.92
CA THR A 110 -3.34 -6.61 -18.83
C THR A 110 -4.60 -7.04 -18.12
#